data_AF-A0A955YN48-F1
#
_entry.id   AF-A0A955YN48-F1
#
_cell.length_a   1.000
_cell.length_b   1.000
_cell.length_c   1.000
_cell.angle_alpha   90.00
_cell.angle_beta   90.00
_cell.angle_gamma   90.00
#
_symmetry.space_group_name_H-M   'P 1'
#
loop_
_entity.id
_entity.type
_entity.pdbx_description
1 polymer ?
#
loop_
_entity_poly.entity_id
_entity_poly.type
_entity_poly.pdbx_seq_one_letter_code
_entity_poly.pdbx_strand_id
1 'polypeptide(L)'
;MTDADLRRTAPPPALPDPPSHARLDGAWQWGRYRHPIPTPDLGTGVVRRMRLKEWQYVSVATERLFLAFGLVQLGYVANAFLYLVDRKQPTVAREYEALSVLGRHLRFAESSTKGETLWRHRDAEIRVAARTGGWDARLDVVLGELAVAGGFHVESAESLALLVDLGKDR
;
A
#
# COMPACT_ATOMS: atom_id res chain seq x y z
N MET A 1 -1.91 6.04 41.67
CA MET A 1 -2.29 6.72 40.41
C MET A 1 -2.14 5.69 39.31
N THR A 2 -3.24 5.11 38.86
CA THR A 2 -3.26 3.93 37.98
C THR A 2 -3.26 4.34 36.51
N ASP A 3 -2.71 3.48 35.65
CA ASP A 3 -2.61 3.65 34.18
C ASP A 3 -3.99 3.89 33.49
N ALA A 4 -5.08 3.63 34.22
CA ALA A 4 -6.46 3.83 33.77
C ALA A 4 -6.88 5.30 33.65
N ASP A 5 -6.22 6.23 34.33
CA ASP A 5 -6.57 7.66 34.31
C ASP A 5 -5.95 8.43 33.12
N LEU A 6 -5.05 7.81 32.36
CA LEU A 6 -4.28 8.54 31.34
C LEU A 6 -5.00 8.74 29.99
N ARG A 7 -6.14 8.10 29.69
CA ARG A 7 -6.79 8.24 28.37
C ARG A 7 -8.30 8.09 28.41
N ARG A 8 -8.99 9.16 28.82
CA ARG A 8 -10.35 9.45 28.35
C ARG A 8 -10.43 10.87 27.80
N THR A 9 -9.61 11.14 26.79
CA THR A 9 -9.94 12.18 25.82
C THR A 9 -11.18 11.72 25.05
N ALA A 10 -12.13 12.63 24.81
CA ALA A 10 -13.23 12.38 23.89
C ALA A 10 -12.66 11.79 22.58
N PRO A 11 -13.38 10.84 21.92
CA PRO A 11 -12.91 10.30 20.66
C PRO A 11 -12.60 11.45 19.71
N PRO A 12 -11.47 11.40 18.98
CA PRO A 12 -11.12 12.45 18.04
C PRO A 12 -12.30 12.66 17.07
N PRO A 13 -12.56 13.90 16.64
CA PRO A 13 -13.62 14.17 15.70
C PRO A 13 -13.44 13.30 14.46
N ALA A 14 -14.56 12.81 13.93
CA ALA A 14 -14.61 12.06 12.69
C ALA A 14 -13.83 12.80 11.59
N LEU A 15 -12.95 12.08 10.89
CA LEU A 15 -12.26 12.64 9.74
C LEU A 15 -13.27 12.95 8.62
N PRO A 16 -13.05 14.04 7.85
CA PRO A 16 -13.89 14.35 6.70
C PRO A 16 -13.71 13.31 5.59
N ASP A 17 -14.70 13.20 4.72
CA ASP A 17 -14.58 12.45 3.47
C ASP A 17 -13.50 13.08 2.56
N PRO A 18 -12.81 12.27 1.75
CA PRO A 18 -11.78 12.80 0.86
C PRO A 18 -12.40 13.64 -0.26
N PRO A 19 -11.65 14.64 -0.77
CA PRO A 19 -12.00 15.28 -2.03
C PRO A 19 -11.97 14.23 -3.16
N SER A 20 -12.71 14.48 -4.24
CA SER A 20 -12.70 13.59 -5.41
C SER A 20 -11.32 13.49 -6.06
N HIS A 21 -10.54 14.57 -6.00
CA HIS A 21 -9.20 14.68 -6.59
C HIS A 21 -8.22 15.29 -5.59
N ALA A 22 -6.94 14.95 -5.73
CA ALA A 22 -5.88 15.60 -4.94
C ALA A 22 -5.75 17.10 -5.26
N ARG A 23 -6.14 17.52 -6.47
CA ARG A 23 -6.11 18.91 -6.94
C ARG A 23 -7.46 19.28 -7.57
N LEU A 24 -8.08 20.34 -7.08
CA LEU A 24 -9.37 20.88 -7.56
C LEU A 24 -9.18 22.36 -7.91
N ASP A 25 -9.72 22.79 -9.06
CA ASP A 25 -9.66 24.18 -9.52
C ASP A 25 -8.27 24.83 -9.44
N GLY A 26 -7.24 24.04 -9.77
CA GLY A 26 -5.84 24.48 -9.72
C GLY A 26 -5.19 24.49 -8.34
N ALA A 27 -5.93 24.18 -7.27
CA ALA A 27 -5.45 24.18 -5.88
C ALA A 27 -5.34 22.76 -5.29
N TRP A 28 -4.29 22.53 -4.51
CA TRP A 28 -4.10 21.29 -3.77
C TRP A 28 -5.07 21.18 -2.60
N GLN A 29 -5.58 19.97 -2.37
CA GLN A 29 -6.50 19.66 -1.28
C GLN A 29 -5.72 19.05 -0.12
N TRP A 30 -5.18 19.92 0.75
CA TRP A 30 -4.38 19.53 1.90
C TRP A 30 -5.26 19.04 3.05
N GLY A 31 -4.80 18.02 3.78
CA GLY A 31 -5.51 17.56 4.97
C GLY A 31 -5.38 16.07 5.24
N ARG A 32 -6.24 15.63 6.17
CA ARG A 32 -6.38 14.24 6.62
C ARG A 32 -7.81 13.80 6.35
N TYR A 33 -7.99 12.68 5.66
CA TYR A 33 -9.30 12.20 5.24
C TYR A 33 -9.55 10.76 5.68
N ARG A 34 -10.83 10.42 5.85
CA ARG A 34 -11.33 9.11 6.30
C ARG A 34 -11.14 7.98 5.28
N HIS A 35 -10.95 8.33 4.01
CA HIS A 35 -10.80 7.37 2.92
C HIS A 35 -9.73 7.83 1.93
N PRO A 36 -9.18 6.94 1.09
CA PRO A 36 -8.22 7.31 0.06
C PRO A 36 -8.84 8.27 -0.96
N ILE A 37 -8.02 9.20 -1.46
CA ILE A 37 -8.44 10.11 -2.53
C ILE A 37 -8.65 9.29 -3.82
N PRO A 38 -9.85 9.29 -4.42
CA PRO A 38 -10.15 8.43 -5.58
C PRO A 38 -9.31 8.74 -6.81
N THR A 39 -8.92 10.00 -7.00
CA THR A 39 -8.11 10.46 -8.12
C THR A 39 -6.85 11.18 -7.61
N PRO A 40 -5.75 10.46 -7.36
CA PRO A 40 -4.49 11.06 -6.93
C PRO A 40 -3.84 11.85 -8.09
N ASP A 41 -2.99 12.83 -7.76
CA ASP A 41 -2.14 13.49 -8.77
C ASP A 41 -0.80 12.75 -8.87
N LEU A 42 -0.67 11.87 -9.88
CA LEU A 42 0.55 11.14 -10.18
C LEU A 42 1.57 11.98 -11.00
N GLY A 43 1.25 13.24 -11.26
CA GLY A 43 2.07 14.17 -12.01
C GLY A 43 2.06 13.94 -13.52
N THR A 44 2.21 15.04 -14.27
CA THR A 44 2.42 15.02 -15.71
C THR A 44 3.90 15.29 -16.01
N GLY A 45 4.46 14.59 -17.00
CA GLY A 45 5.85 14.77 -17.46
C GLY A 45 6.87 13.77 -16.88
N VAL A 46 7.90 13.49 -17.67
CA VAL A 46 8.90 12.44 -17.42
C VAL A 46 9.67 12.67 -16.12
N VAL A 47 10.13 13.91 -15.87
CA VAL A 47 10.91 14.24 -14.66
C VAL A 47 10.10 14.05 -13.38
N ARG A 48 8.83 14.49 -13.38
CA ARG A 48 7.94 14.34 -12.22
C ARG A 48 7.63 12.86 -11.97
N ARG A 49 7.41 12.08 -13.03
CA ARG A 49 7.20 10.63 -12.95
C ARG A 49 8.43 9.88 -12.44
N MET A 50 9.65 10.29 -12.80
CA MET A 50 10.89 9.71 -12.27
C MET A 50 11.15 10.03 -10.80
N ARG A 51 10.53 11.09 -10.25
CA ARG A 51 10.64 11.46 -8.82
C ARG A 51 9.50 10.90 -7.97
N LEU A 52 8.43 10.44 -8.61
CA LEU A 52 7.29 9.85 -7.92
C LEU A 52 7.70 8.52 -7.29
N LYS A 53 7.21 8.30 -6.07
CA LYS A 53 7.33 7.03 -5.36
C LYS A 53 5.93 6.51 -5.09
N GLU A 54 5.60 5.37 -5.68
CA GLU A 54 4.30 4.70 -5.52
C GLU A 54 4.49 3.44 -4.69
N TRP A 55 3.60 3.20 -3.73
CA TRP A 55 3.68 2.09 -2.79
C TRP A 55 2.34 1.38 -2.70
N GLN A 56 2.36 0.07 -2.86
CA GLN A 56 1.30 -0.84 -2.43
C GLN A 56 1.90 -1.73 -1.35
N TYR A 57 1.44 -1.57 -0.12
CA TYR A 57 1.90 -2.38 1.00
C TYR A 57 0.72 -3.07 1.66
N VAL A 58 0.85 -4.36 1.92
CA VAL A 58 -0.18 -5.14 2.61
C VAL A 58 0.51 -6.04 3.62
N SER A 59 -0.05 -6.11 4.82
CA SER A 59 0.37 -7.06 5.84
C SER A 59 -0.84 -7.74 6.46
N VAL A 60 -0.74 -9.04 6.70
CA VAL A 60 -1.74 -9.86 7.39
C VAL A 60 -1.07 -10.55 8.56
N ALA A 61 -1.66 -10.39 9.74
CA ALA A 61 -1.24 -11.07 10.95
C ALA A 61 -2.36 -12.02 11.41
N THR A 62 -2.04 -13.30 11.46
CA THR A 62 -2.86 -14.35 12.09
C THR A 62 -2.18 -14.82 13.37
N GLU A 63 -2.81 -15.72 14.13
CA GLU A 63 -2.17 -16.30 15.32
C GLU A 63 -0.85 -17.02 15.03
N ARG A 64 -0.71 -17.61 13.84
CA ARG A 64 0.46 -18.40 13.46
C ARG A 64 1.38 -17.70 12.47
N LEU A 65 0.83 -16.95 11.52
CA LEU A 65 1.60 -16.38 10.41
C LEU A 65 1.53 -14.86 10.42
N PHE A 66 2.67 -14.24 10.15
CA PHE A 66 2.73 -12.86 9.71
C PHE A 66 3.26 -12.84 8.27
N LEU A 67 2.44 -12.31 7.37
CA LEU A 67 2.75 -12.15 5.96
C LEU A 67 2.73 -10.66 5.66
N ALA A 68 3.75 -10.14 5.00
CA ALA A 68 3.61 -8.84 4.35
C ALA A 68 4.33 -8.81 3.02
N PHE A 69 3.86 -7.93 2.15
CA PHE A 69 4.51 -7.64 0.90
C PHE A 69 4.37 -6.17 0.54
N GLY A 70 5.39 -5.66 -0.14
CA GLY A 70 5.42 -4.34 -0.71
C GLY A 70 5.73 -4.42 -2.19
N LEU A 71 4.92 -3.75 -3.00
CA LEU A 71 5.20 -3.45 -4.40
C LEU A 71 5.46 -1.96 -4.50
N VAL A 72 6.60 -1.60 -5.08
CA VAL A 72 7.09 -0.22 -5.04
C VAL A 72 7.61 0.20 -6.40
N GLN A 73 7.22 1.39 -6.86
CA GLN A 73 7.87 2.09 -7.96
C GLN A 73 8.67 3.24 -7.38
N LEU A 74 9.99 3.23 -7.59
CA LEU A 74 10.94 4.25 -7.14
C LEU A 74 11.59 4.88 -8.38
N GLY A 75 10.86 5.77 -9.04
CA GLY A 75 11.34 6.40 -10.28
C GLY A 75 11.50 5.39 -11.42
N TYR A 76 12.74 4.98 -11.71
CA TYR A 76 13.05 4.07 -12.82
C TYR A 76 13.26 2.61 -12.39
N VAL A 77 13.14 2.29 -11.10
CA VAL A 77 13.24 0.91 -10.59
C VAL A 77 11.98 0.57 -9.82
N ALA A 78 11.43 -0.62 -10.05
CA ALA A 78 10.46 -1.22 -9.16
C ALA A 78 11.11 -2.27 -8.27
N ASN A 79 10.61 -2.41 -7.04
CA ASN A 79 10.95 -3.51 -6.15
C ASN A 79 9.66 -4.23 -5.74
N ALA A 80 9.73 -5.55 -5.63
CA ALA A 80 8.75 -6.35 -4.93
C ALA A 80 9.46 -7.13 -3.84
N PHE A 81 8.98 -6.97 -2.61
CA PHE A 81 9.47 -7.72 -1.47
C PHE A 81 8.29 -8.35 -0.74
N LEU A 82 8.50 -9.55 -0.21
CA LEU A 82 7.52 -10.27 0.59
C LEU A 82 8.26 -11.06 1.67
N TYR A 83 7.72 -11.07 2.87
CA TYR A 83 8.22 -11.91 3.95
C TYR A 83 7.07 -12.65 4.62
N LEU A 84 7.35 -13.90 5.01
CA LEU A 84 6.45 -14.78 5.74
C LEU A 84 7.18 -15.29 6.99
N VAL A 85 6.57 -15.07 8.15
CA VAL A 85 7.12 -15.44 9.45
C VAL A 85 6.14 -16.36 10.17
N ASP A 86 6.62 -17.52 10.63
CA ASP A 86 5.89 -18.32 11.62
C ASP A 86 6.07 -17.67 12.99
N ARG A 87 5.02 -17.07 13.51
CA ARG A 87 4.99 -16.37 14.80
C ARG A 87 5.12 -17.31 15.99
N LYS A 88 4.85 -18.61 15.84
CA LYS A 88 5.06 -19.61 16.90
C LYS A 88 6.51 -20.07 16.97
N GLN A 89 7.26 -19.94 15.87
CA GLN A 89 8.69 -20.26 15.78
C GLN A 89 9.42 -19.16 15.00
N PRO A 90 9.55 -17.94 15.56
CA PRO A 90 10.00 -16.76 14.83
C PRO A 90 11.53 -16.72 14.68
N THR A 91 12.12 -17.77 14.10
CA THR A 91 13.57 -17.90 13.96
C THR A 91 14.07 -17.23 12.69
N VAL A 92 13.41 -17.44 11.53
CA VAL A 92 13.83 -16.91 10.23
C VAL A 92 12.60 -16.59 9.37
N ALA A 93 12.57 -15.40 8.77
CA ALA A 93 11.58 -15.03 7.76
C ALA A 93 11.88 -15.76 6.44
N ARG A 94 10.85 -16.27 5.76
CA ARG A 94 10.94 -16.71 4.37
C ARG A 94 10.66 -15.52 3.48
N GLU A 95 11.55 -15.21 2.56
CA GLU A 95 11.53 -13.95 1.82
C GLU A 95 11.50 -14.18 0.30
N TYR A 96 10.87 -13.24 -0.38
CA TYR A 96 11.00 -13.02 -1.82
C TYR A 96 11.42 -11.56 -2.00
N GLU A 97 12.43 -11.33 -2.82
CA GLU A 97 12.81 -10.00 -3.26
C GLU A 97 13.16 -10.01 -4.74
N ALA A 98 12.67 -9.03 -5.48
CA ALA A 98 12.99 -8.88 -6.89
C ALA A 98 12.91 -7.42 -7.34
N LEU A 99 13.96 -7.01 -8.05
CA LEU A 99 14.01 -5.71 -8.73
C LEU A 99 13.53 -5.84 -10.18
N SER A 100 12.83 -4.82 -10.66
CA SER A 100 12.44 -4.67 -12.05
C SER A 100 12.93 -3.33 -12.59
N VAL A 101 13.89 -3.41 -13.50
CA VAL A 101 14.42 -2.24 -14.21
C VAL A 101 13.34 -1.66 -15.11
N LEU A 102 13.18 -0.33 -15.06
CA LEU A 102 12.10 0.42 -15.72
C LEU A 102 10.68 -0.02 -15.31
N GLY A 103 10.53 -0.73 -14.20
CA GLY A 103 9.22 -1.16 -13.68
C GLY A 103 8.46 -2.12 -14.60
N ARG A 104 9.13 -2.83 -15.52
CA ARG A 104 8.48 -3.70 -16.52
C ARG A 104 7.59 -4.80 -15.94
N HIS A 105 7.84 -5.19 -14.70
CA HIS A 105 7.11 -6.25 -14.00
C HIS A 105 6.03 -5.71 -13.06
N LEU A 106 5.95 -4.40 -12.87
CA LEU A 106 5.00 -3.75 -11.96
C LEU A 106 4.03 -2.87 -12.75
N ARG A 107 2.74 -3.08 -12.52
CA ARG A 107 1.67 -2.18 -12.95
C ARG A 107 0.90 -1.76 -11.72
N PHE A 108 0.89 -0.46 -11.41
CA PHE A 108 0.06 0.07 -10.34
C PHE A 108 -1.40 0.21 -10.76
N ALA A 109 -2.29 0.06 -9.78
CA ALA A 109 -3.68 0.47 -9.89
C ALA A 109 -3.79 1.98 -10.18
N GLU A 110 -4.93 2.43 -10.73
CA GLU A 110 -5.17 3.85 -10.99
C GLU A 110 -5.21 4.68 -9.70
N SER A 111 -5.75 4.08 -8.63
CA SER A 111 -5.76 4.63 -7.29
C SER A 111 -5.95 3.53 -6.25
N SER A 112 -5.86 3.88 -4.97
CA SER A 112 -6.18 2.93 -3.90
C SER A 112 -7.65 2.49 -3.90
N THR A 113 -8.56 3.14 -4.63
CA THR A 113 -9.98 2.76 -4.70
C THR A 113 -10.39 2.20 -6.06
N LYS A 114 -9.49 2.16 -7.04
CA LYS A 114 -9.82 1.72 -8.40
C LYS A 114 -8.65 1.02 -9.09
N GLY A 115 -8.97 -0.12 -9.72
CA GLY A 115 -8.04 -0.88 -10.56
C GLY A 115 -7.34 -2.00 -9.81
N GLU A 116 -6.22 -2.46 -10.38
CA GLU A 116 -5.42 -3.58 -9.85
C GLU A 116 -3.93 -3.25 -9.95
N THR A 117 -3.25 -3.38 -8.82
CA THR A 117 -1.79 -3.42 -8.77
C THR A 117 -1.34 -4.86 -9.00
N LEU A 118 -0.48 -5.08 -10.00
CA LEU A 118 0.01 -6.37 -10.42
C LEU A 118 1.55 -6.35 -10.47
N TRP A 119 2.16 -7.30 -9.79
CA TRP A 119 3.53 -7.71 -10.00
C TRP A 119 3.56 -9.06 -10.71
N ARG A 120 4.35 -9.20 -11.77
CA ARG A 120 4.63 -10.48 -12.43
C ARG A 120 6.09 -10.57 -12.86
N HIS A 121 6.85 -11.45 -12.20
CA HIS A 121 8.26 -11.67 -12.51
C HIS A 121 8.67 -13.12 -12.25
N ARG A 122 9.01 -13.86 -13.32
CA ARG A 122 9.28 -15.31 -13.29
C ARG A 122 8.11 -16.06 -12.63
N ASP A 123 8.38 -16.91 -11.65
CA ASP A 123 7.41 -17.73 -10.92
C ASP A 123 6.78 -16.99 -9.73
N ALA A 124 6.62 -15.67 -9.85
CA ALA A 124 6.01 -14.83 -8.82
C ALA A 124 4.97 -13.90 -9.43
N GLU A 125 3.75 -14.01 -8.93
CA GLU A 125 2.63 -13.14 -9.22
C GLU A 125 2.00 -12.62 -7.92
N ILE A 126 1.87 -11.30 -7.82
CA ILE A 126 1.22 -10.64 -6.68
C ILE A 126 0.18 -9.66 -7.25
N ARG A 127 -1.06 -9.76 -6.77
CA ARG A 127 -2.17 -8.92 -7.20
C ARG A 127 -2.85 -8.28 -6.01
N VAL A 128 -3.15 -7.00 -6.11
CA VAL A 128 -4.04 -6.29 -5.19
C VAL A 128 -5.05 -5.51 -6.01
N ALA A 129 -6.31 -5.91 -5.93
CA ALA A 129 -7.37 -5.31 -6.70
C ALA A 129 -8.36 -4.59 -5.79
N ALA A 130 -8.65 -3.33 -6.10
CA ALA A 130 -9.71 -2.59 -5.41
C ALA A 130 -11.07 -3.22 -5.74
N ARG A 131 -11.93 -3.32 -4.72
CA ARG A 131 -13.30 -3.84 -4.78
C ARG A 131 -14.23 -2.88 -4.06
N THR A 132 -15.53 -3.03 -4.32
CA THR A 132 -16.54 -2.37 -3.49
C THR A 132 -16.37 -2.84 -2.05
N GLY A 133 -16.06 -1.91 -1.15
CA GLY A 133 -15.92 -2.19 0.28
C GLY A 133 -14.58 -2.85 0.69
N GLY A 134 -13.54 -2.85 -0.15
CA GLY A 134 -12.24 -3.41 0.27
C GLY A 134 -11.25 -3.67 -0.86
N TRP A 135 -10.33 -4.61 -0.59
CA TRP A 135 -9.30 -5.04 -1.53
C TRP A 135 -9.17 -6.57 -1.54
N ASP A 136 -9.07 -7.15 -2.73
CA ASP A 136 -8.68 -8.54 -2.88
C ASP A 136 -7.18 -8.63 -3.13
N ALA A 137 -6.46 -9.34 -2.26
CA ALA A 137 -5.06 -9.67 -2.47
C ALA A 137 -4.92 -11.14 -2.90
N ARG A 138 -4.10 -11.40 -3.91
CA ARG A 138 -3.69 -12.75 -4.32
C ARG A 138 -2.19 -12.83 -4.49
N LEU A 139 -1.64 -13.96 -4.12
CA LEU A 139 -0.22 -14.27 -4.13
C LEU A 139 -0.04 -15.66 -4.72
N ASP A 140 0.92 -15.79 -5.63
CA ASP A 140 1.46 -17.06 -6.11
C ASP A 140 2.97 -16.86 -6.27
N VAL A 141 3.72 -17.29 -5.26
CA VAL A 141 5.14 -16.93 -5.07
C VAL A 141 5.90 -18.09 -4.45
N VAL A 142 7.18 -18.23 -4.83
CA VAL A 142 8.10 -19.18 -4.21
C VAL A 142 9.06 -18.45 -3.26
N LEU A 143 9.02 -18.80 -1.97
CA LEU A 143 9.85 -18.23 -0.90
C LEU A 143 10.97 -19.22 -0.52
N GLY A 144 12.08 -19.19 -1.25
CA GLY A 144 13.12 -20.21 -1.14
C GLY A 144 12.64 -21.54 -1.71
N GLU A 145 12.38 -22.53 -0.85
CA GLU A 145 11.82 -23.84 -1.24
C GLU A 145 10.30 -23.94 -1.00
N LEU A 146 9.70 -22.91 -0.39
CA LEU A 146 8.29 -22.91 -0.01
C LEU A 146 7.44 -22.25 -1.09
N ALA A 147 6.61 -23.04 -1.78
CA ALA A 147 5.57 -22.50 -2.65
C ALA A 147 4.41 -21.95 -1.80
N VAL A 148 4.05 -20.69 -2.00
CA VAL A 148 2.96 -20.00 -1.31
C VAL A 148 1.98 -19.47 -2.35
N ALA A 149 0.78 -20.06 -2.37
CA ALA A 149 -0.33 -19.60 -3.19
C ALA A 149 -1.57 -19.37 -2.33
N GLY A 150 -2.27 -18.26 -2.54
CA GLY A 150 -3.47 -17.95 -1.80
C GLY A 150 -3.99 -16.54 -2.03
N GLY A 151 -5.05 -16.19 -1.31
CA GLY A 151 -5.59 -14.85 -1.34
C GLY A 151 -6.45 -14.57 -0.14
N PHE A 152 -6.70 -13.28 0.09
CA PHE A 152 -7.54 -12.80 1.17
C PHE A 152 -8.25 -11.52 0.72
N HIS A 153 -9.40 -11.28 1.34
CA HIS A 153 -10.11 -10.02 1.23
C HIS A 153 -9.75 -9.15 2.43
N VAL A 154 -9.47 -7.88 2.17
CA VAL A 154 -9.30 -6.84 3.19
C VAL A 154 -10.54 -5.97 3.16
N GLU A 155 -11.38 -6.11 4.17
CA GLU A 155 -12.54 -5.25 4.35
C GLU A 155 -12.09 -3.79 4.55
N SER A 156 -12.80 -2.88 3.91
CA SER A 156 -12.56 -1.45 4.08
C SER A 156 -13.00 -1.04 5.47
N ALA A 157 -12.04 -0.51 6.23
CA ALA A 157 -12.29 0.23 7.46
C ALA A 157 -11.98 1.73 7.24
N GLU A 158 -12.10 2.54 8.30
CA GLU A 158 -11.54 3.90 8.29
C GLU A 158 -10.07 3.81 7.87
N SER A 159 -9.73 4.54 6.82
CA SER A 159 -8.42 4.52 6.17
C SER A 159 -7.88 5.94 6.12
N LEU A 160 -6.58 6.11 6.32
CA LEU A 160 -6.03 7.44 6.42
C LEU A 160 -5.46 7.88 5.07
N ALA A 161 -6.02 8.93 4.48
CA ALA A 161 -5.36 9.66 3.41
C ALA A 161 -4.78 10.97 3.94
N LEU A 162 -3.55 11.27 3.54
CA LEU A 162 -2.81 12.46 3.94
C LEU A 162 -2.30 13.16 2.70
N LEU A 163 -2.61 14.43 2.56
CA LEU A 163 -1.90 15.32 1.66
C LEU A 163 -1.23 16.41 2.49
N VAL A 164 0.10 16.46 2.45
CA VAL A 164 0.92 17.34 3.27
C VAL A 164 1.73 18.28 2.37
N ASP A 165 1.63 19.58 2.63
CA ASP A 165 2.47 20.56 1.97
C ASP A 165 3.90 20.47 2.52
N LEU A 166 4.86 20.21 1.65
CA LEU A 166 6.28 20.13 2.01
C LEU A 166 6.99 21.49 1.91
N GLY A 167 6.27 22.57 1.57
CA GLY A 167 6.81 23.91 1.38
C GLY A 167 7.39 24.15 -0.01
N LYS A 168 7.69 25.43 -0.31
CA LYS A 168 8.23 25.86 -1.62
C LYS A 168 9.77 25.74 -1.74
N ASP A 169 10.48 25.36 -0.68
CA ASP A 169 11.95 25.36 -0.63
C ASP A 169 12.55 23.97 -0.89
N ARG A 170 12.34 23.42 -2.08
CA ARG A 170 13.06 22.24 -2.59
C ARG A 170 13.61 22.45 -4.00
#